data_AF-X1MY20-F1
#
_entry.id   AF-X1MY20-F1
#
_cell.length_a   1.000
_cell.length_b   1.000
_cell.length_c   1.000
_cell.angle_alpha   90.00
_cell.angle_beta   90.00
_cell.angle_gamma   90.00
#
_symmetry.space_group_name_H-M   'P 1'
#
loop_
_entity.id
_entity.type
_entity.pdbx_description
1 polymer ?
#
loop_
_entity_poly.entity_id
_entity_poly.type
_entity_poly.pdbx_seq_one_letter_code
_entity_poly.pdbx_strand_id
1 'polypeptide(L)'
;QNSPFSGFKGTLDYYYNMGLACVRQWPRSPGHLRTQAVMSTWEAFSYASKEWKNLSPEVQAAYNKMASDSGLSGRDMFQRAYLKGIFQYPMP
;
A
#
# COMPACT_ATOMS: atom_id res chain seq x y z
N GLN A 1 -8.61 -10.61 -18.55
CA GLN A 1 -8.68 -9.68 -19.70
C GLN A 1 -7.46 -8.78 -19.62
N ASN A 2 -6.59 -8.79 -20.64
CA ASN A 2 -5.41 -7.94 -20.66
C ASN A 2 -5.83 -6.51 -20.96
N SER A 3 -5.67 -5.61 -19.99
CA SER A 3 -5.92 -4.18 -20.18
C SER A 3 -5.04 -3.66 -21.35
N PRO A 4 -5.59 -2.85 -22.27
CA PRO A 4 -4.86 -2.31 -23.44
C PRO A 4 -3.64 -1.45 -23.06
N PHE A 5 -3.51 -1.07 -21.78
CA PHE A 5 -2.40 -0.25 -21.26
C PHE A 5 -1.22 -1.09 -20.74
N SER A 6 -1.34 -2.41 -20.73
CA SER A 6 -0.29 -3.32 -20.24
C SER A 6 1.07 -3.13 -20.94
N GLY A 7 1.07 -2.68 -22.20
CA GLY A 7 2.29 -2.40 -22.98
C GLY A 7 3.11 -1.18 -22.55
N PHE A 8 2.56 -0.27 -21.73
CA PHE A 8 3.25 0.95 -21.29
C PHE A 8 3.80 0.87 -19.86
N LYS A 9 3.69 -0.29 -19.22
CA LYS A 9 4.21 -0.52 -17.86
C LYS A 9 5.71 -0.23 -17.82
N GLY A 10 6.13 0.63 -16.88
CA GLY A 10 7.52 1.09 -16.78
C GLY A 10 7.81 2.42 -17.49
N THR A 11 6.89 2.92 -18.33
CA THR A 11 7.05 4.18 -19.07
C THR A 11 5.95 5.19 -18.72
N LEU A 12 4.69 4.77 -18.79
CA LEU A 12 3.52 5.59 -18.46
C LEU A 12 2.68 4.91 -17.37
N ASP A 13 2.20 5.72 -16.43
CA ASP A 13 1.33 5.31 -15.34
C ASP A 13 -0.04 5.97 -15.51
N TYR A 14 -1.08 5.14 -15.64
CA TYR A 14 -2.45 5.54 -15.89
C TYR A 14 -3.26 5.35 -14.60
N TYR A 15 -3.94 6.41 -14.16
CA TYR A 15 -4.75 6.39 -12.95
C TYR A 15 -5.95 7.33 -13.07
N TYR A 16 -6.98 7.09 -12.26
CA TYR A 16 -8.11 8.01 -12.14
C TYR A 16 -7.89 8.95 -10.96
N ASN A 17 -8.03 10.24 -11.20
CA ASN A 17 -8.00 11.26 -10.16
C ASN A 17 -9.21 12.19 -10.33
N MET A 18 -10.03 12.32 -9.28
CA MET A 18 -11.24 13.15 -9.30
C MET A 18 -12.16 12.88 -10.51
N GLY A 19 -12.30 11.60 -10.91
CA GLY A 19 -13.14 11.20 -12.05
C GLY A 19 -12.52 11.43 -13.43
N LEU A 20 -11.32 12.02 -13.50
CA LEU A 20 -10.59 12.23 -14.75
C LEU A 20 -9.55 11.14 -14.94
N ALA A 21 -9.46 10.62 -16.17
CA ALA A 21 -8.37 9.75 -16.56
C ALA A 21 -7.09 10.58 -16.70
N CYS A 22 -6.09 10.30 -15.86
CA CYS A 22 -4.79 10.96 -15.85
C CYS A 22 -3.70 10.02 -16.33
N VAL A 23 -2.70 10.58 -17.02
CA VAL A 23 -1.46 9.88 -17.37
C VAL A 23 -0.29 10.66 -16.78
N ARG A 24 0.68 9.94 -16.23
CA ARG A 24 1.96 10.52 -15.78
C ARG A 24 3.13 9.66 -16.25
N GLN A 25 4.32 10.23 -16.23
CA GLN A 25 5.55 9.46 -16.40
C GLN A 25 5.69 8.44 -15.27
N TRP A 26 6.14 7.23 -15.61
CA TRP A 26 6.39 6.18 -14.62
C TRP A 26 7.34 6.67 -13.52
N PRO A 27 7.05 6.35 -12.24
CA PRO A 27 7.91 6.74 -11.13
C PRO A 27 9.34 6.21 -11.33
N ARG A 28 10.31 7.12 -11.33
CA ARG A 28 11.74 6.74 -11.39
C ARG A 28 12.29 6.52 -9.99
N SER A 29 13.25 5.61 -9.87
CA SER A 29 14.05 5.51 -8.66
C SER A 29 14.76 6.85 -8.42
N PRO A 30 14.94 7.31 -7.16
CA PRO A 30 15.53 8.62 -6.86
C PRO A 30 16.97 8.83 -7.33
N GLY A 31 17.65 7.76 -7.77
CA GLY A 31 19.05 7.82 -8.17
C GLY A 31 20.04 7.95 -7.00
N HIS A 32 19.56 7.99 -5.75
CA HIS A 32 20.38 8.05 -4.54
C HIS A 32 19.79 7.17 -3.42
N LEU A 33 20.60 6.89 -2.40
CA LEU A 33 20.15 6.21 -1.18
C LEU A 33 19.07 7.02 -0.47
N ARG A 34 18.02 6.35 0.01
CA ARG A 34 16.98 7.00 0.83
C ARG A 34 17.57 7.37 2.20
N THR A 35 16.88 8.23 2.94
CA THR A 35 17.29 8.59 4.29
C THR A 35 17.30 7.37 5.20
N GLN A 36 18.16 7.38 6.22
CA GLN A 36 18.28 6.26 7.18
C GLN A 36 16.93 5.91 7.82
N ALA A 37 16.14 6.93 8.16
CA ALA A 37 14.80 6.76 8.72
C ALA A 37 13.82 6.02 7.78
N VAL A 38 13.94 6.21 6.46
CA VAL A 38 13.12 5.46 5.50
C VAL A 38 13.64 4.02 5.40
N MET A 39 14.95 3.84 5.31
CA MET A 39 15.56 2.51 5.16
C MET A 39 15.29 1.61 6.36
N SER A 40 15.31 2.14 7.59
CA SER A 40 15.01 1.38 8.81
C SER A 40 13.60 0.81 8.86
N THR A 41 12.65 1.36 8.08
CA THR A 41 11.27 0.85 8.02
C THR A 41 11.08 -0.29 7.02
N TRP A 42 12.05 -0.52 6.12
CA TRP A 42 11.90 -1.47 5.02
C TRP A 42 11.73 -2.91 5.49
N GLU A 43 12.46 -3.32 6.52
CA GLU A 43 12.39 -4.68 7.06
C GLU A 43 11.02 -4.96 7.66
N ALA A 44 10.55 -4.08 8.54
CA ALA A 44 9.22 -4.18 9.16
C ALA A 44 8.10 -4.14 8.11
N PHE A 45 8.18 -3.24 7.13
CA PHE A 45 7.20 -3.16 6.04
C PHE A 45 7.19 -4.44 5.19
N SER A 46 8.37 -4.96 4.84
CA SER A 46 8.52 -6.16 4.02
C SER A 46 8.02 -7.40 4.75
N TYR A 47 8.28 -7.51 6.04
CA TYR A 47 7.77 -8.58 6.90
C TYR A 47 6.24 -8.57 6.93
N ALA A 48 5.62 -7.45 7.31
CA ALA A 48 4.16 -7.32 7.37
C ALA A 48 3.51 -7.59 6.00
N SER A 49 4.12 -7.12 4.93
CA SER A 49 3.64 -7.37 3.57
C SER A 49 3.57 -8.86 3.23
N LYS A 50 4.56 -9.64 3.66
CA LYS A 50 4.60 -11.10 3.45
C LYS A 50 3.62 -11.81 4.36
N GLU A 51 3.56 -11.39 5.62
CA GLU A 51 2.78 -12.06 6.66
C GLU A 51 1.27 -12.01 6.42
N TRP A 52 0.77 -11.01 5.69
CA TRP A 52 -0.64 -10.96 5.27
C TRP A 52 -1.14 -12.28 4.66
N LYS A 53 -0.31 -12.96 3.87
CA LYS A 53 -0.66 -14.24 3.24
C LYS A 53 -0.67 -15.43 4.20
N ASN A 54 -0.01 -15.32 5.35
CA ASN A 54 0.07 -16.34 6.39
C ASN A 54 -1.06 -16.19 7.42
N LEU A 55 -1.76 -15.06 7.43
CA LEU A 55 -2.89 -14.85 8.33
C LEU A 55 -4.04 -15.80 8.00
N SER A 56 -4.70 -16.30 9.04
CA SER A 56 -5.92 -17.07 8.92
C SER A 56 -7.02 -16.29 8.18
N PRO A 57 -7.89 -16.94 7.41
CA PRO A 57 -8.98 -16.28 6.67
C PRO A 57 -9.86 -15.39 7.56
N GLU A 58 -10.10 -15.79 8.81
CA GLU A 58 -10.91 -15.06 9.79
C GLU A 58 -10.31 -13.70 10.12
N VAL A 59 -8.99 -13.65 10.29
CA VAL A 59 -8.23 -12.41 10.56
C VAL A 59 -8.21 -11.52 9.33
N GLN A 60 -8.01 -12.09 8.14
CA GLN A 60 -8.08 -11.32 6.90
C GLN A 60 -9.48 -10.72 6.71
N ALA A 61 -10.53 -11.48 7.00
CA ALA A 61 -11.92 -11.01 6.95
C ALA A 61 -12.18 -9.88 7.96
N ALA A 62 -11.64 -9.98 9.18
CA ALA A 62 -11.75 -8.92 10.18
C ALA A 62 -11.09 -7.62 9.70
N TYR A 63 -9.90 -7.68 9.11
CA TYR A 63 -9.25 -6.50 8.53
C TYR A 63 -9.98 -5.94 7.30
N ASN A 64 -10.52 -6.80 6.44
CA ASN A 64 -11.34 -6.36 5.31
C ASN A 64 -12.63 -5.67 5.78
N LYS A 65 -13.27 -6.19 6.84
CA LYS A 65 -14.42 -5.55 7.48
C LYS A 65 -14.03 -4.22 8.11
N MET A 66 -12.88 -4.14 8.78
CA MET A 66 -12.38 -2.89 9.36
C MET A 66 -12.05 -1.84 8.29
N ALA A 67 -11.62 -2.28 7.12
CA ALA A 67 -11.31 -1.41 6.00
C ALA A 67 -12.56 -0.90 5.27
N SER A 68 -13.77 -1.37 5.61
CA SER A 68 -15.01 -0.87 5.01
C SER A 68 -15.09 0.66 5.16
N ASP A 69 -15.46 1.34 4.07
CA ASP A 69 -15.62 2.81 4.01
C ASP A 69 -14.35 3.66 4.16
N SER A 70 -13.17 3.04 4.32
CA SER A 70 -11.89 3.76 4.46
C SER A 70 -11.17 4.05 3.15
N GLY A 71 -11.61 3.44 2.03
CA GLY A 71 -10.89 3.44 0.76
C GLY A 71 -9.58 2.62 0.75
N LEU A 72 -9.22 2.00 1.89
CA LEU A 72 -8.06 1.13 2.03
C LEU A 72 -8.46 -0.34 1.86
N SER A 73 -7.50 -1.20 1.51
CA SER A 73 -7.70 -2.65 1.59
C SER A 73 -7.47 -3.17 3.01
N GLY A 74 -7.98 -4.37 3.33
CA GLY A 74 -7.68 -5.01 4.61
C GLY A 74 -6.18 -5.25 4.81
N ARG A 75 -5.44 -5.49 3.72
CA ARG A 75 -3.97 -5.59 3.77
C ARG A 75 -3.32 -4.28 4.18
N ASP A 76 -3.78 -3.15 3.65
CA ASP A 76 -3.27 -1.83 4.02
C ASP A 76 -3.57 -1.53 5.50
N MET A 77 -4.75 -1.92 5.98
CA MET A 77 -5.10 -1.83 7.40
C MET A 77 -4.20 -2.69 8.28
N PHE A 78 -3.91 -3.93 7.88
CA PHE A 78 -2.97 -4.80 8.58
C PHE A 78 -1.54 -4.24 8.61
N GLN A 79 -1.05 -3.74 7.47
CA GLN A 79 0.29 -3.12 7.43
C GLN A 79 0.35 -1.88 8.31
N ARG A 80 -0.70 -1.05 8.32
CA ARG A 80 -0.81 0.10 9.22
C ARG A 80 -0.82 -0.33 10.68
N ALA A 81 -1.62 -1.36 11.01
CA ALA A 81 -1.69 -1.96 12.34
C ALA A 81 -0.31 -2.38 12.84
N TYR A 82 0.44 -3.10 12.01
CA TYR A 82 1.76 -3.62 12.35
C TYR A 82 2.80 -2.51 12.54
N LEU A 83 2.80 -1.48 11.68
CA LEU A 83 3.82 -0.45 11.68
C LEU A 83 3.56 0.68 12.70
N LYS A 84 2.29 1.01 12.96
CA LYS A 84 1.90 2.20 13.72
C LYS A 84 0.80 1.95 14.76
N GLY A 85 0.18 0.78 14.78
CA GLY A 85 -1.03 0.50 15.55
C GLY A 85 -2.33 0.85 14.82
N ILE A 86 -3.41 0.17 15.18
CA ILE A 86 -4.75 0.34 14.57
C ILE A 86 -5.44 1.60 15.07
N PHE A 87 -5.34 1.88 16.37
CA PHE A 87 -5.94 3.03 17.01
C PHE A 87 -4.81 3.97 17.42
N GLN A 88 -4.60 5.04 16.65
CA GLN A 88 -3.84 6.17 17.17
C GLN A 88 -4.78 6.91 18.12
N TYR A 89 -4.60 6.71 19.42
CA TYR A 89 -5.18 7.62 20.40
C TYR A 89 -4.63 9.03 20.14
N PRO A 90 -5.46 10.08 20.17
CA PRO A 90 -4.91 11.43 20.27
C PRO A 90 -4.11 11.49 21.57
N MET A 91 -2.79 11.62 21.44
CA MET A 91 -1.94 11.96 22.57
C MET A 91 -2.34 13.37 23.01
N PRO A 92 -2.54 13.62 24.32
CA PRO A 92 -2.82 14.96 24.83
C PRO A 92 -1.69 15.95 24.52
#